data_AF-A0A6J5JRS5-F1
#
_entry.id   AF-A0A6J5JRS5-F1
#
_cell.length_a   1.000
_cell.length_b   1.000
_cell.length_c   1.000
_cell.angle_alpha   90.00
_cell.angle_beta   90.00
_cell.angle_gamma   90.00
#
_symmetry.space_group_name_H-M   'P 1'
#
loop_
_entity.id
_entity.type
_entity.pdbx_description
1 polymer ?
#
loop_
_entity_poly.entity_id
_entity_poly.type
_entity_poly.pdbx_seq_one_letter_code
_entity_poly.pdbx_strand_id
1 'polypeptide(L)' 'MPHDLAIWVIYDSPIDLPGRFVARKWLLDRPTSELLQGKTLTELRGKLPAGLTRLPRDPSDDAKIVESWI' A
#
# COMPACT_ATOMS: atom_id res chain seq x y z
N MET A 1 20.14 5.37 13.28
CA MET A 1 18.72 5.38 12.90
C MET A 1 18.37 3.95 12.55
N PRO A 2 17.44 3.27 13.23
CA PRO A 2 17.10 1.92 12.79
C PRO A 2 16.46 2.06 11.40
N HIS A 3 17.04 1.39 10.42
CA HIS A 3 16.55 1.30 9.05
C HIS A 3 15.33 0.37 9.05
N ASP A 4 14.27 0.76 9.74
CA ASP A 4 13.06 -0.05 9.78
C ASP A 4 12.55 -0.19 8.34
N LEU A 5 12.38 -1.45 7.90
CA LEU A 5 11.90 -1.74 6.56
C LEU A 5 10.52 -1.09 6.38
N ALA A 6 10.43 -0.15 5.45
CA ALA A 6 9.20 0.50 5.09
C ALA A 6 8.55 -0.25 3.92
N ILE A 7 7.27 -0.57 4.07
CA ILE A 7 6.48 -1.25 3.04
C ILE A 7 5.24 -0.42 2.77
N TRP A 8 4.88 -0.24 1.51
CA TRP A 8 3.60 0.33 1.13
C TRP A 8 2.67 -0.80 0.69
N VAL A 9 1.56 -0.97 1.39
CA VAL A 9 0.53 -1.97 1.04
C VAL A 9 -0.64 -1.25 0.42
N ILE A 10 -1.02 -1.66 -0.80
CA ILE A 10 -2.17 -1.12 -1.50
C ILE A 10 -3.41 -1.98 -1.24
N TYR A 11 -4.48 -1.32 -0.83
CA TYR A 11 -5.80 -1.89 -0.64
C TYR A 11 -6.79 -1.37 -1.70
N ASP A 12 -7.70 -2.22 -2.15
CA ASP A 12 -8.87 -1.84 -2.97
C ASP A 12 -10.13 -1.74 -2.11
N SER A 13 -10.63 -0.51 -1.96
CA SER A 13 -11.84 -0.18 -1.23
C SER A 13 -11.86 -0.80 0.19
N PRO A 14 -10.88 -0.48 1.06
CA PRO A 14 -10.91 -0.91 2.46
C PRO A 14 -12.13 -0.31 3.17
N ILE A 15 -12.56 -0.94 4.26
CA ILE A 15 -13.84 -0.63 4.93
C ILE A 15 -13.92 0.83 5.39
N ASP A 16 -12.80 1.42 5.81
CA ASP A 16 -12.73 2.80 6.28
C ASP A 16 -12.62 3.85 5.17
N LEU A 17 -12.27 3.44 3.95
CA LEU A 17 -12.16 4.31 2.77
C LEU A 17 -12.78 3.62 1.53
N PRO A 18 -14.11 3.42 1.51
CA PRO A 18 -14.79 2.70 0.44
C PRO A 18 -14.69 3.43 -0.91
N GLY A 19 -14.59 2.65 -1.99
CA GLY A 19 -14.55 3.14 -3.37
C GLY A 19 -13.22 3.79 -3.80
N ARG A 20 -12.14 3.58 -3.04
CA ARG A 20 -10.80 4.12 -3.34
C ARG A 20 -9.73 3.04 -3.25
N PHE A 21 -8.68 3.20 -4.05
CA PHE A 21 -7.42 2.53 -3.78
C PHE A 21 -6.67 3.32 -2.71
N VAL A 22 -6.10 2.62 -1.72
CA VAL A 22 -5.40 3.23 -0.60
C VAL A 22 -4.05 2.55 -0.41
N ALA A 23 -2.95 3.30 -0.49
CA ALA A 23 -1.64 2.82 -0.08
C ALA A 23 -1.41 3.24 1.37
N ARG A 24 -1.17 2.29 2.27
CA ARG A 24 -0.74 2.57 3.65
C ARG A 24 0.72 2.25 3.79
N LYS A 25 1.46 3.14 4.44
CA LYS A 25 2.84 2.85 4.80
C LYS A 25 2.89 2.08 6.11
N TRP A 26 3.63 0.99 6.11
CA TRP A 26 3.94 0.15 7.23
C TRP A 26 5.41 0.29 7.58
N LEU A 27 5.71 0.30 8.88
CA LEU A 27 7.05 0.13 9.40
C LEU A 27 7.04 -1.20 10.15
N LEU A 28 7.79 -2.18 9.63
CA LEU A 28 7.74 -3.56 10.10
C LEU A 28 6.30 -4.10 10.09
N ASP A 29 5.74 -4.41 11.25
CA ASP A 29 4.42 -5.01 11.45
C ASP A 29 3.32 -3.99 11.79
N ARG A 30 3.61 -2.68 11.73
CA ARG A 30 2.67 -1.64 12.15
C ARG A 30 2.36 -0.64 11.03
N PRO A 31 1.07 -0.32 10.80
CA PRO A 31 0.73 0.77 9.90
C PRO A 31 1.06 2.10 10.55
N THR A 32 1.49 3.06 9.73
CA THR A 32 1.66 4.45 10.12
C THR A 32 0.39 5.25 9.80
N SER A 33 0.36 6.53 10.17
CA SER A 33 -0.68 7.46 9.73
C SER A 33 -0.51 7.94 8.28
N GLU A 34 0.60 7.58 7.62
CA GLU A 34 0.89 7.99 6.25
C GLU A 34 0.10 7.10 5.27
N LEU A 35 -0.79 7.74 4.51
CA LEU A 35 -1.58 7.09 3.48
C LEU A 35 -1.67 7.93 2.21
N LEU A 36 -1.77 7.25 1.08
CA LEU A 36 -2.01 7.84 -0.23
C LEU A 36 -3.29 7.22 -0.80
N GLN A 37 -4.03 7.99 -1.59
CA GLN A 37 -5.30 7.53 -2.19
C GLN A 37 -5.35 7.81 -3.68
N GLY A 38 -6.01 6.94 -4.44
CA GLY A 38 -6.30 7.12 -5.86
C GLY A 38 -7.68 6.57 -6.23
N LYS A 39 -8.28 7.09 -7.30
CA LYS A 39 -9.51 6.52 -7.87
C LYS A 39 -9.22 5.29 -8.73
N THR A 40 -7.99 5.17 -9.23
CA THR A 40 -7.52 4.01 -9.97
C THR A 40 -6.19 3.51 -9.39
N LEU A 41 -5.90 2.23 -9.57
CA LEU A 41 -4.64 1.65 -9.14
C LEU A 41 -3.43 2.33 -9.81
N THR A 42 -3.54 2.63 -11.11
CA THR A 42 -2.49 3.35 -11.86
C THR A 42 -2.21 4.74 -11.29
N GLU A 43 -3.25 5.50 -10.97
CA GLU A 43 -3.10 6.83 -10.34
C GLU A 43 -2.38 6.73 -9.00
N LEU A 44 -2.75 5.76 -8.17
CA LEU A 44 -2.13 5.57 -6.86
C LEU A 44 -0.66 5.15 -6.97
N ARG A 45 -0.32 4.26 -7.91
CA ARG A 45 1.07 3.87 -8.18
C ARG A 45 1.94 5.07 -8.54
N GLY A 46 1.40 6.02 -9.30
CA GLY A 46 2.12 7.27 -9.64
C GLY A 46 2.37 8.20 -8.46
N LYS A 47 1.74 7.98 -7.30
CA LYS A 47 1.93 8.77 -6.07
C LYS A 47 2.93 8.13 -5.10
N LEU A 48 3.29 6.87 -5.30
CA LEU A 48 4.25 6.19 -4.45
C LEU A 48 5.65 6.80 -4.58
N PRO A 49 6.49 6.69 -3.53
CA PRO A 49 7.89 7.06 -3.63
C PRO A 49 8.59 6.39 -4.82
N ALA A 50 9.46 7.14 -5.49
CA ALA A 50 10.27 6.60 -6.58
C ALA A 50 11.28 5.57 -6.05
N GLY A 51 11.64 4.59 -6.89
CA GLY A 51 12.65 3.58 -6.58
C GLY A 51 12.12 2.34 -5.85
N LEU A 52 10.83 2.28 -5.52
CA LEU A 52 10.20 1.10 -4.94
C LEU A 52 10.01 -0.02 -5.98
N THR A 53 10.14 -1.25 -5.51
CA THR A 53 9.88 -2.47 -6.28
C THR A 53 8.49 -3.00 -5.97
N ARG A 54 7.70 -3.27 -7.01
CA ARG A 54 6.37 -3.86 -6.87
C ARG A 54 6.46 -5.35 -6.58
N LEU A 55 5.81 -5.76 -5.50
CA LEU A 55 5.51 -7.15 -5.18
C LEU A 55 4.03 -7.43 -5.50
N PRO A 56 3.73 -8.38 -6.40
CA PRO A 56 2.34 -8.74 -6.68
C PRO A 56 1.68 -9.35 -5.43
N ARG A 57 0.34 -9.29 -5.37
CA ARG A 57 -0.46 -9.94 -4.33
C ARG A 57 -0.13 -11.44 -4.23
N ASP A 58 -0.02 -11.94 -3.01
CA ASP A 58 -0.05 -13.37 -2.71
C ASP A 58 -1.52 -13.85 -2.56
N PRO A 59 -1.87 -15.04 -3.06
CA PRO A 59 -3.23 -15.59 -2.91
C PRO A 59 -3.71 -15.71 -1.45
N SER A 60 -2.81 -15.83 -0.48
CA SER A 60 -3.12 -15.90 0.95
C SER A 60 -3.34 -14.53 1.61
N ASP A 61 -3.04 -13.43 0.92
CA ASP A 61 -3.31 -12.09 1.42
C ASP A 61 -4.81 -11.85 1.58
N ASP A 62 -5.16 -10.96 2.53
CA ASP A 62 -6.51 -10.41 2.65
C ASP A 62 -7.05 -9.98 1.28
N ALA A 63 -8.33 -10.26 1.02
CA ALA A 63 -8.96 -10.01 -0.28
C ALA A 63 -8.89 -8.54 -0.74
N LYS A 64 -8.72 -7.60 0.18
CA LYS A 64 -8.59 -6.18 -0.12
C LYS A 64 -7.19 -5.78 -0.50
N ILE A 65 -6.15 -6.54 -0.15
CA ILE A 65 -4.78 -6.25 -0.56
C ILE A 65 -4.64 -6.58 -2.05
N VAL A 66 -4.06 -5.67 -2.82
CA VAL A 66 -3.85 -5.86 -4.27
C VAL A 66 -2.38 -5.94 -4.67
N GLU A 67 -1.48 -5.31 -3.91
CA GLU A 67 -0.03 -5.39 -4.09
C GLU A 67 0.70 -4.68 -2.95
N SER A 68 2.00 -4.96 -2.83
CA SER A 68 2.91 -4.33 -1.88
C SER A 68 4.12 -3.73 -2.61
N TRP A 69 4.78 -2.74 -1.99
CA TRP A 69 5.92 -2.05 -2.55
C TRP A 69 6.99 -1.81 -1.48
N ILE A 70 8.26 -2.10 -1.82
CA ILE A 70 9.43 -1.98 -0.93
C ILE A 70 10.60 -1.28 -1.61
#